data_AF-R5KG82-F1
#
_entry.id   AF-R5KG82-F1
#
_cell.length_a   1.000
_cell.length_b   1.000
_cell.length_c   1.000
_cell.angle_alpha   90.00
_cell.angle_beta   90.00
_cell.angle_gamma   90.00
#
_symmetry.space_group_name_H-M   'P 1'
#
loop_
_entity.id
_entity.type
_entity.pdbx_description
1 polymer ?
#
loop_
_entity_poly.entity_id
_entity_poly.type
_entity_poly.pdbx_seq_one_letter_code
_entity_poly.pdbx_strand_id
1 'polypeptide(L)'
;MLTFKAEVLKSKQKSDGTYNVKIRMTYNREVKRLSTNIFVKQEDLTKSFKLKNPKFIKEADAIVRYYQETCTKLQLDINHYTLDDILIRLKGEQKKAQEIDFIQFSRGWIAHATIKGAENYTSAINSFVQFLGKDNLCINKLTTSLLKDFIDYLVRKREEKVKLLMKQSKRIPSNRVVSLYLGSIRHLFNEAKRQYNDYDRDMILIPHSPFDNFKIPKQEATRKRAISAELIKKIYKLPYRYNSRGKEIKGRYNLAKDCFIMSFCLIGMNTADLYNCKELDYGVITYYRTKTTSRRNDKAKMKVKVPALTMSLFEFVKMKTYISLRGMIGKLFIICIANDKFCIHEKLSILNVGSKIISAVTDSNYYYWHNLKFTIYYQK
;
A
#
# COMPACT_ATOMS: atom_id res chain seq x y z
N MET A 1 12.31 -44.07 20.38
CA MET A 1 13.00 -44.07 19.07
C MET A 1 11.97 -43.82 17.98
N LEU A 2 12.18 -42.77 17.18
CA LEU A 2 11.33 -42.46 16.03
C LEU A 2 11.62 -43.44 14.89
N THR A 3 10.58 -44.08 14.35
CA THR A 3 10.73 -44.99 13.21
C THR A 3 9.68 -44.73 12.14
N PHE A 4 10.10 -44.84 10.88
CA PHE A 4 9.25 -44.72 9.71
C PHE A 4 9.24 -46.04 8.93
N LYS A 5 8.07 -46.53 8.57
CA LYS A 5 7.93 -47.76 7.78
C LYS A 5 6.74 -47.69 6.83
N ALA A 6 6.93 -48.11 5.58
CA ALA A 6 5.82 -48.29 4.66
C ALA A 6 4.95 -49.50 5.08
N GLU A 7 3.64 -49.30 5.15
CA GLU A 7 2.67 -50.37 5.42
C GLU A 7 1.38 -50.19 4.62
N VAL A 8 0.69 -51.31 4.38
CA VAL A 8 -0.62 -51.34 3.74
C VAL A 8 -1.60 -52.00 4.70
N LEU A 9 -2.76 -51.37 4.92
CA LEU A 9 -3.79 -51.87 5.83
C LEU A 9 -4.89 -52.60 5.05
N LYS A 10 -5.06 -53.90 5.34
CA LYS A 10 -6.10 -54.75 4.75
C LYS A 10 -7.51 -54.18 4.94
N SER A 11 -7.78 -53.57 6.10
CA SER A 11 -9.10 -52.99 6.44
C SER A 11 -9.39 -51.63 5.80
N LYS A 12 -8.48 -51.08 4.99
CA LYS A 12 -8.60 -49.75 4.37
C LYS A 12 -8.52 -49.81 2.84
N GLN A 13 -9.13 -50.85 2.25
CA GLN A 13 -9.35 -50.89 0.81
C GLN A 13 -10.31 -49.77 0.40
N LYS A 14 -10.01 -49.12 -0.72
CA LYS A 14 -10.92 -48.16 -1.36
C LYS A 14 -12.00 -48.89 -2.17
N SER A 15 -13.09 -48.20 -2.48
CA SER A 15 -14.17 -48.71 -3.31
C SER A 15 -13.73 -49.13 -4.72
N ASP A 16 -12.64 -48.54 -5.23
CA ASP A 16 -12.01 -48.88 -6.51
C ASP A 16 -11.11 -50.14 -6.47
N GLY A 17 -11.07 -50.82 -5.33
CA GLY A 17 -10.27 -52.03 -5.13
C GLY A 17 -8.79 -51.78 -4.84
N THR A 18 -8.33 -50.52 -4.81
CA THR A 18 -6.94 -50.16 -4.51
C THR A 18 -6.68 -49.98 -3.01
N TYR A 19 -5.42 -50.08 -2.62
CA TYR A 19 -4.95 -49.83 -1.27
C TYR A 19 -3.98 -48.64 -1.28
N ASN A 20 -4.16 -47.70 -0.34
CA ASN A 20 -3.20 -46.63 -0.15
C ASN A 20 -2.00 -47.14 0.66
N VAL A 21 -0.79 -46.94 0.15
CA VAL A 21 0.43 -47.17 0.93
C VAL A 21 0.54 -46.05 1.95
N LYS A 22 0.71 -46.39 3.23
CA LYS A 22 0.89 -45.41 4.31
C LYS A 22 2.29 -45.50 4.88
N ILE A 23 2.83 -44.37 5.29
CA ILE A 23 4.05 -44.34 6.11
C ILE A 23 3.62 -44.35 7.57
N ARG A 24 3.90 -45.45 8.27
CA ARG A 24 3.74 -45.56 9.70
C ARG A 24 4.89 -44.86 10.39
N MET A 25 4.56 -43.84 11.17
CA MET A 25 5.45 -43.15 12.09
C MET A 25 5.16 -43.65 13.50
N THR A 26 6.18 -44.16 14.19
CA THR A 26 6.08 -44.67 15.56
C THR A 26 7.07 -43.92 16.45
N TYR A 27 6.59 -43.37 17.56
CA TYR A 27 7.39 -42.66 18.57
C TYR A 27 6.71 -42.79 19.93
N ASN A 28 7.47 -43.02 21.00
CA ASN A 28 6.96 -43.17 22.37
C ASN A 28 5.71 -44.08 22.51
N ARG A 29 5.73 -45.24 21.84
CA ARG A 29 4.62 -46.24 21.78
C ARG A 29 3.33 -45.75 21.11
N GLU A 30 3.30 -44.52 20.61
CA GLU A 30 2.22 -44.01 19.79
C GLU A 30 2.49 -44.24 18.30
N VAL A 31 1.42 -44.36 17.51
CA VAL A 31 1.48 -44.63 16.07
C VAL A 31 0.61 -43.65 15.30
N LYS A 32 1.21 -42.96 14.33
CA LYS A 32 0.49 -42.19 13.30
C LYS A 32 0.79 -42.71 11.91
N ARG A 33 -0.21 -42.60 11.03
CA ARG A 33 -0.14 -43.13 9.66
C ARG A 33 -0.33 -41.99 8.66
N LEU A 34 0.69 -41.71 7.89
CA LEU A 34 0.70 -40.67 6.87
C LEU A 34 0.29 -41.29 5.54
N SER A 35 -0.78 -40.78 4.95
CA SER A 35 -1.23 -41.23 3.64
C SER A 35 -0.26 -40.74 2.58
N THR A 36 0.07 -41.58 1.61
CA THR A 36 0.90 -41.20 0.46
C THR A 36 0.05 -41.03 -0.80
N ASN A 37 0.65 -40.58 -1.90
CA ASN A 37 0.06 -40.61 -3.24
C ASN A 37 0.20 -41.98 -3.93
N ILE A 38 0.78 -42.98 -3.26
CA ILE A 38 1.00 -44.32 -3.82
C ILE A 38 -0.25 -45.17 -3.57
N PHE A 39 -0.82 -45.71 -4.64
CA PHE A 39 -1.93 -46.64 -4.63
C PHE A 39 -1.53 -47.93 -5.31
N VAL A 40 -1.81 -49.07 -4.66
CA VAL A 40 -1.39 -50.40 -5.12
C VAL A 40 -2.58 -51.35 -5.14
N LYS A 41 -2.52 -52.37 -5.99
CA LYS A 41 -3.54 -53.42 -6.07
C LYS A 41 -3.10 -54.67 -5.33
N GLN A 42 -4.01 -55.63 -5.16
CA GLN A 42 -3.69 -56.92 -4.52
C GLN A 42 -2.55 -57.66 -5.24
N GLU A 43 -2.43 -57.48 -6.56
CA GLU A 43 -1.39 -58.05 -7.40
C GLU A 43 0.02 -57.51 -7.09
N ASP A 44 0.14 -56.35 -6.43
CA ASP A 44 1.40 -55.72 -6.02
C ASP A 44 1.80 -56.09 -4.58
N LEU A 45 0.97 -56.89 -3.91
CA LEU A 45 1.08 -57.25 -2.50
C LEU A 45 1.33 -58.76 -2.31
N THR A 46 1.94 -59.10 -1.18
CA THR A 46 2.00 -60.48 -0.67
C THR A 46 0.68 -60.86 0.01
N LYS A 47 0.49 -62.15 0.32
CA LYS A 47 -0.65 -62.63 1.14
C LYS A 47 -0.73 -61.95 2.52
N SER A 48 0.41 -61.48 3.03
CA SER A 48 0.53 -60.72 4.28
C SER A 48 0.44 -59.19 4.10
N PHE A 49 -0.01 -58.71 2.93
CA PHE A 49 -0.17 -57.28 2.62
C PHE A 49 1.12 -56.46 2.71
N LYS A 50 2.27 -57.09 2.42
CA LYS A 50 3.54 -56.37 2.21
C LYS A 50 3.70 -56.05 0.73
N LEU A 51 4.32 -54.91 0.42
CA LEU A 51 4.70 -54.56 -0.95
C LEU A 51 5.67 -55.62 -1.49
N LYS A 52 5.38 -56.18 -2.66
CA LYS A 52 6.30 -57.08 -3.40
C LYS A 52 6.79 -56.47 -4.71
N ASN A 53 6.04 -55.53 -5.29
CA ASN A 53 6.43 -54.89 -6.54
C ASN A 53 7.63 -53.94 -6.31
N PRO A 54 8.80 -54.17 -6.95
CA PRO A 54 10.01 -53.38 -6.73
C PRO A 54 9.84 -51.88 -6.98
N LYS A 55 8.96 -51.49 -7.93
CA LYS A 55 8.68 -50.09 -8.23
C LYS A 55 8.09 -49.36 -7.02
N PHE A 56 7.03 -49.93 -6.44
CA PHE A 56 6.34 -49.33 -5.29
C PHE A 56 7.17 -49.43 -4.01
N ILE A 57 8.01 -50.47 -3.86
CA ILE A 57 8.99 -50.54 -2.77
C ILE A 57 9.95 -49.36 -2.87
N LYS A 58 10.55 -49.14 -4.04
CA LYS A 58 11.51 -48.04 -4.26
C LYS A 58 10.88 -46.67 -4.01
N GLU A 59 9.66 -46.42 -4.48
CA GLU A 59 8.93 -45.17 -4.23
C GLU A 59 8.63 -44.96 -2.75
N ALA A 60 8.14 -46.00 -2.05
CA ALA A 60 7.83 -45.92 -0.63
C ALA A 60 9.09 -45.74 0.23
N ASP A 61 10.17 -46.43 -0.09
CA ASP A 61 11.47 -46.31 0.60
C ASP A 61 12.08 -44.91 0.39
N ALA A 62 11.90 -44.29 -0.78
CA ALA A 62 12.31 -42.90 -0.99
C ALA A 62 11.60 -41.93 -0.04
N ILE A 63 10.29 -42.13 0.18
CA ILE A 63 9.51 -41.32 1.14
C ILE A 63 9.97 -41.57 2.58
N VAL A 64 10.20 -42.84 2.96
CA VAL A 64 10.74 -43.20 4.28
C VAL A 64 12.10 -42.53 4.51
N ARG A 65 12.99 -42.61 3.52
CA ARG A 65 14.33 -42.01 3.58
C ARG A 65 14.26 -40.49 3.73
N TYR A 66 13.38 -39.83 2.97
CA TYR A 66 13.14 -38.39 3.11
C TYR A 66 12.75 -38.00 4.54
N TYR A 67 11.80 -38.73 5.14
CA TYR A 67 11.39 -38.45 6.53
C TYR A 67 12.52 -38.70 7.53
N GLN A 68 13.27 -39.79 7.37
CA GLN A 68 14.42 -40.10 8.23
C GLN A 68 15.50 -39.00 8.14
N GLU A 69 15.92 -38.63 6.93
CA GLU A 69 16.91 -37.57 6.69
C GLU A 69 16.45 -36.22 7.28
N THR A 70 15.17 -35.87 7.11
CA THR A 70 14.59 -34.63 7.63
C THR A 70 14.56 -34.63 9.17
N CYS A 71 14.19 -35.75 9.80
CA CYS A 71 14.18 -35.88 11.26
C CYS A 71 15.59 -35.79 11.86
N THR A 72 16.59 -36.41 11.22
CA THR A 72 18.00 -36.32 11.62
C THR A 72 18.51 -34.89 11.52
N LYS A 73 18.23 -34.19 10.41
CA LYS A 73 18.61 -32.78 10.21
C LYS A 73 18.01 -31.87 11.28
N LEU A 74 16.77 -32.12 11.68
CA LEU A 74 16.04 -31.34 12.70
C LEU A 74 16.33 -31.79 14.14
N GLN A 75 17.16 -32.82 14.35
CA GLN A 75 17.49 -33.39 15.67
C GLN A 75 16.24 -33.74 16.51
N LEU A 76 15.18 -34.23 15.87
CA LEU A 76 13.88 -34.45 16.53
C LEU A 76 13.91 -35.60 17.56
N ASP A 77 14.92 -36.47 17.51
CA ASP A 77 15.10 -37.57 18.46
C ASP A 77 15.65 -37.12 19.83
N ILE A 78 16.18 -35.90 19.94
CA ILE A 78 16.81 -35.36 21.16
C ILE A 78 15.82 -34.58 22.04
N ASN A 79 14.71 -34.11 21.45
CA ASN A 79 13.75 -33.23 22.09
C ASN A 79 12.47 -34.00 22.48
N HIS A 80 11.86 -33.65 23.63
CA HIS A 80 10.61 -34.25 24.15
C HIS A 80 9.37 -33.82 23.34
N TYR A 81 9.35 -34.09 22.03
CA TYR A 81 8.23 -33.72 21.15
C TYR A 81 7.11 -34.76 21.14
N THR A 82 5.87 -34.33 20.96
CA THR A 82 4.77 -35.25 20.62
C THR A 82 4.84 -35.66 19.14
N LEU A 83 4.12 -36.72 18.75
CA LEU A 83 3.99 -37.08 17.32
C LEU A 83 3.34 -35.95 16.49
N ASP A 84 2.48 -35.11 17.08
CA ASP A 84 1.92 -33.94 16.40
C ASP A 84 2.97 -32.86 16.15
N ASP A 85 3.82 -32.56 17.13
CA ASP A 85 4.89 -31.58 16.99
C ASP A 85 5.90 -31.97 15.92
N ILE A 86 6.24 -33.26 15.84
CA ILE A 86 7.10 -33.83 14.79
C ILE A 86 6.45 -33.63 13.41
N LEU A 87 5.15 -33.87 13.29
CA LEU A 87 4.43 -33.68 12.03
C LEU A 87 4.34 -32.23 11.60
N ILE A 88 4.12 -31.32 12.54
CA ILE A 88 4.10 -29.88 12.27
C ILE A 88 5.46 -29.44 11.72
N ARG A 89 6.56 -29.89 12.32
CA ARG A 89 7.93 -29.57 11.87
C ARG A 89 8.26 -30.18 10.51
N LEU A 90 7.89 -31.44 10.26
CA LEU A 90 8.07 -32.08 8.95
C LEU A 90 7.27 -31.36 7.85
N LYS A 91 6.02 -30.97 8.13
CA LYS A 91 5.22 -30.13 7.22
C LYS A 91 5.84 -28.75 7.05
N GLY A 92 6.45 -28.19 8.10
CA GLY A 92 7.20 -26.94 8.07
C GLY A 92 8.37 -27.00 7.07
N GLU A 93 9.20 -28.04 7.11
CA GLU A 93 10.29 -28.24 6.13
C GLU A 93 9.76 -28.43 4.70
N GLN A 94 8.67 -29.17 4.51
CA GLN A 94 8.03 -29.26 3.20
C GLN A 94 7.52 -27.91 2.71
N LYS A 95 6.94 -27.08 3.60
CA LYS A 95 6.53 -25.72 3.26
C LYS A 95 7.72 -24.79 3.00
N LYS A 96 8.85 -24.96 3.69
CA LYS A 96 10.10 -24.22 3.39
C LYS A 96 10.61 -24.48 1.98
N ALA A 97 10.31 -25.67 1.43
CA ALA A 97 10.60 -25.98 0.03
C ALA A 97 9.64 -25.31 -0.97
N GLN A 98 8.49 -24.80 -0.52
CA GLN A 98 7.61 -23.99 -1.37
C GLN A 98 8.17 -22.58 -1.51
N GLU A 99 8.48 -22.19 -2.76
CA GLU A 99 8.88 -20.82 -3.06
C GLU A 99 7.67 -19.88 -2.91
N ILE A 100 7.79 -18.87 -2.04
CA ILE A 100 6.79 -17.82 -1.90
C ILE A 100 7.05 -16.77 -2.98
N ASP A 101 6.10 -16.56 -3.88
CA ASP A 101 6.15 -15.45 -4.84
C ASP A 101 5.74 -14.14 -4.17
N PHE A 102 6.72 -13.26 -3.98
CA PHE A 102 6.54 -11.95 -3.37
C PHE A 102 5.61 -11.03 -4.17
N ILE A 103 5.61 -11.11 -5.51
CA ILE A 103 4.76 -10.25 -6.35
C ILE A 103 3.31 -10.71 -6.24
N GLN A 104 3.07 -12.02 -6.34
CA GLN A 104 1.75 -12.60 -6.17
C GLN A 104 1.19 -12.29 -4.77
N PHE A 105 1.98 -12.53 -3.72
CA PHE A 105 1.62 -12.17 -2.35
C PHE A 105 1.25 -10.69 -2.24
N SER A 106 2.11 -9.80 -2.76
CA SER A 106 1.92 -8.36 -2.66
C SER A 106 0.62 -7.90 -3.32
N ARG A 107 0.32 -8.42 -4.52
CA ARG A 107 -0.95 -8.13 -5.21
C ARG A 107 -2.16 -8.62 -4.42
N GLY A 108 -2.07 -9.82 -3.85
CA GLY A 108 -3.12 -10.38 -2.98
C GLY A 108 -3.36 -9.53 -1.73
N TRP A 109 -2.29 -9.13 -1.05
CA TRP A 109 -2.37 -8.26 0.13
C TRP A 109 -3.02 -6.90 -0.22
N ILE A 110 -2.58 -6.27 -1.32
CA ILE A 110 -3.10 -4.97 -1.78
C ILE A 110 -4.60 -5.06 -2.10
N ALA A 111 -5.07 -6.15 -2.70
CA ALA A 111 -6.49 -6.32 -3.06
C ALA A 111 -7.42 -6.37 -1.83
N HIS A 112 -6.93 -6.85 -0.69
CA HIS A 112 -7.70 -6.95 0.56
C HIS A 112 -7.44 -5.77 1.52
N ALA A 113 -6.49 -4.89 1.19
CA ALA A 113 -6.09 -3.81 2.06
C ALA A 113 -7.15 -2.69 2.09
N THR A 114 -7.74 -2.45 3.26
CA THR A 114 -8.73 -1.37 3.49
C THR A 114 -8.08 -0.01 3.84
N ILE A 115 -6.75 0.06 3.80
CA ILE A 115 -6.00 1.25 4.20
C ILE A 115 -6.07 2.35 3.13
N LYS A 116 -6.19 3.60 3.58
CA LYS A 116 -6.05 4.76 2.70
C LYS A 116 -4.64 4.77 2.09
N GLY A 117 -4.56 4.86 0.77
CA GLY A 117 -3.30 4.88 0.03
C GLY A 117 -2.79 3.53 -0.45
N ALA A 118 -3.62 2.48 -0.46
CA ALA A 118 -3.32 1.18 -1.06
C ALA A 118 -2.78 1.30 -2.52
N GLU A 119 -3.28 2.26 -3.29
CA GLU A 119 -2.82 2.52 -4.68
C GLU A 119 -1.33 2.90 -4.78
N ASN A 120 -0.73 3.44 -3.72
CA ASN A 120 0.71 3.72 -3.69
C ASN A 120 1.52 2.42 -3.69
N TYR A 121 1.01 1.37 -3.04
CA TYR A 121 1.62 0.04 -3.06
C TYR A 121 1.49 -0.59 -4.45
N THR A 122 0.33 -0.45 -5.09
CA THR A 122 0.12 -0.88 -6.48
C THR A 122 1.15 -0.23 -7.41
N SER A 123 1.34 1.08 -7.28
CA SER A 123 2.31 1.84 -8.09
C SER A 123 3.75 1.39 -7.85
N ALA A 124 4.10 1.11 -6.59
CA ALA A 124 5.42 0.61 -6.22
C ALA A 124 5.69 -0.78 -6.82
N ILE A 125 4.74 -1.71 -6.67
CA ILE A 125 4.84 -3.08 -7.20
C ILE A 125 4.87 -3.08 -8.72
N ASN A 126 4.03 -2.29 -9.39
CA ASN A 126 4.05 -2.20 -10.86
C ASN A 126 5.39 -1.65 -11.36
N SER A 127 5.97 -0.66 -10.68
CA SER A 127 7.30 -0.15 -11.03
C SER A 127 8.40 -1.18 -10.77
N PHE A 128 8.24 -2.01 -9.75
CA PHE A 128 9.19 -3.07 -9.43
C PHE A 128 9.11 -4.21 -10.45
N VAL A 129 7.92 -4.63 -10.86
CA VAL A 129 7.69 -5.59 -11.96
C VAL A 129 8.29 -5.10 -13.27
N GLN A 130 8.12 -3.81 -13.61
CA GLN A 130 8.76 -3.21 -14.79
C GLN A 130 10.28 -3.27 -14.72
N PHE A 131 10.86 -3.09 -13.53
CA PHE A 131 12.30 -3.21 -13.32
C PHE A 131 12.78 -4.67 -13.46
N LEU A 132 12.04 -5.63 -12.91
CA LEU A 132 12.38 -7.05 -12.97
C LEU A 132 12.21 -7.64 -14.38
N GLY A 133 11.37 -7.06 -15.23
CA GLY A 133 11.01 -7.60 -16.54
C GLY A 133 10.11 -8.84 -16.48
N LYS A 134 9.60 -9.18 -15.30
CA LYS A 134 8.73 -10.33 -15.03
C LYS A 134 7.82 -10.07 -13.84
N ASP A 135 6.72 -10.81 -13.75
CA ASP A 135 5.67 -10.61 -12.75
C ASP A 135 5.71 -11.59 -11.57
N ASN A 136 6.83 -12.30 -11.41
CA ASN A 136 7.11 -13.16 -10.27
C ASN A 136 8.48 -12.85 -9.66
N LEU A 137 8.58 -13.03 -8.33
CA LEU A 137 9.86 -12.99 -7.63
C LEU A 137 9.78 -13.88 -6.39
N CYS A 138 10.59 -14.94 -6.35
CA CYS A 138 10.79 -15.69 -5.10
C CYS A 138 11.26 -14.71 -4.00
N ILE A 139 10.54 -14.68 -2.89
CA ILE A 139 10.77 -13.70 -1.81
C ILE A 139 12.20 -13.76 -1.27
N ASN A 140 12.82 -14.94 -1.31
CA ASN A 140 14.19 -15.15 -0.88
C ASN A 140 15.25 -14.53 -1.81
N LYS A 141 14.85 -14.12 -3.03
CA LYS A 141 15.68 -13.39 -3.99
C LYS A 141 15.58 -11.88 -3.81
N LEU A 142 14.74 -11.38 -2.90
CA LEU A 142 14.70 -9.97 -2.55
C LEU A 142 15.91 -9.64 -1.66
N THR A 143 17.04 -9.35 -2.29
CA THR A 143 18.31 -9.05 -1.61
C THR A 143 18.58 -7.55 -1.55
N THR A 144 19.51 -7.16 -0.67
CA THR A 144 20.02 -5.77 -0.62
C THR A 144 20.61 -5.32 -1.95
N SER A 145 21.24 -6.22 -2.71
CA SER A 145 21.77 -5.90 -4.06
C SER A 145 20.63 -5.54 -5.01
N LEU A 146 19.59 -6.38 -5.07
CA LEU A 146 18.44 -6.13 -5.94
C LEU A 146 17.72 -4.81 -5.60
N LEU A 147 17.65 -4.47 -4.31
CA LEU A 147 17.09 -3.19 -3.87
C LEU A 147 17.96 -1.99 -4.30
N LYS A 148 19.28 -2.12 -4.32
CA LYS A 148 20.19 -1.09 -4.84
C LYS A 148 20.02 -0.92 -6.34
N ASP A 149 20.00 -2.02 -7.09
CA ASP A 149 19.77 -2.01 -8.54
C ASP A 149 18.41 -1.36 -8.88
N PHE A 150 17.40 -1.61 -8.06
CA PHE A 150 16.10 -0.96 -8.19
C PHE A 150 16.15 0.54 -7.89
N ILE A 151 16.95 1.00 -6.91
CA ILE A 151 17.18 2.43 -6.69
C ILE A 151 17.77 3.06 -7.95
N ASP A 152 18.82 2.46 -8.51
CA ASP A 152 19.53 3.02 -9.66
C ASP A 152 18.60 3.07 -10.89
N TYR A 153 17.75 2.06 -11.07
CA TYR A 153 16.67 2.11 -12.05
C TYR A 153 15.72 3.29 -11.84
N LEU A 154 15.25 3.52 -10.61
CA LEU A 154 14.33 4.62 -10.30
C LEU A 154 14.99 5.99 -10.51
N VAL A 155 16.28 6.13 -10.19
CA VAL A 155 17.05 7.36 -10.39
C VAL A 155 17.19 7.66 -11.88
N ARG A 156 17.64 6.69 -12.69
CA ARG A 156 17.76 6.86 -14.15
C ARG A 156 16.44 7.23 -14.82
N LYS A 157 15.36 6.51 -14.50
CA LYS A 157 14.01 6.79 -15.02
C LYS A 157 13.54 8.20 -14.64
N ARG A 158 13.92 8.68 -13.46
CA ARG A 158 13.63 10.05 -13.03
C ARG A 158 14.42 11.06 -13.85
N GLU A 159 15.71 10.85 -14.08
CA GLU A 159 16.57 11.77 -14.84
C GLU A 159 16.06 11.97 -16.27
N GLU A 160 15.66 10.89 -16.95
CA GLU A 160 15.04 10.94 -18.27
C GLU A 160 13.75 11.77 -18.26
N LYS A 161 12.89 11.54 -17.27
CA LYS A 161 11.64 12.31 -17.10
C LYS A 161 11.92 13.79 -16.80
N VAL A 162 12.95 14.10 -16.03
CA VAL A 162 13.38 15.47 -15.73
C VAL A 162 13.83 16.18 -17.01
N LYS A 163 14.65 15.54 -17.83
CA LYS A 163 15.10 16.08 -19.13
C LYS A 163 13.91 16.42 -20.03
N LEU A 164 12.91 15.54 -20.10
CA LEU A 164 11.68 15.78 -20.88
C LEU A 164 10.87 16.98 -20.32
N LEU A 165 10.71 17.08 -19.01
CA LEU A 165 9.97 18.18 -18.38
C LEU A 165 10.67 19.53 -18.55
N MET A 166 12.00 19.56 -18.49
CA MET A 166 12.79 20.76 -18.78
C MET A 166 12.57 21.25 -20.21
N LYS A 167 12.60 20.35 -21.21
CA LYS A 167 12.30 20.69 -22.61
C LYS A 167 10.90 21.26 -22.80
N GLN A 168 9.94 20.83 -21.99
CA GLN A 168 8.56 21.31 -22.05
C GLN A 168 8.30 22.54 -21.16
N SER A 169 9.34 23.12 -20.55
CA SER A 169 9.23 24.20 -19.55
C SER A 169 8.24 23.88 -18.43
N LYS A 170 8.10 22.59 -18.09
CA LYS A 170 7.20 22.09 -17.04
C LYS A 170 7.95 21.95 -15.72
N ARG A 171 7.21 22.08 -14.63
CA ARG A 171 7.74 21.90 -13.27
C ARG A 171 8.34 20.51 -13.07
N ILE A 172 9.53 20.48 -12.46
CA ILE A 172 10.20 19.25 -12.02
C ILE A 172 9.68 18.78 -10.65
N PRO A 173 9.23 17.53 -10.50
CA PRO A 173 8.76 16.99 -9.23
C PRO A 173 9.89 16.57 -8.26
N SER A 174 9.55 16.47 -6.98
CA SER A 174 10.47 16.04 -5.90
C SER A 174 10.91 14.57 -6.03
N ASN A 175 12.09 14.24 -5.51
CA ASN A 175 12.64 12.88 -5.50
C ASN A 175 12.05 11.97 -4.41
N ARG A 176 10.72 11.96 -4.26
CA ARG A 176 10.01 11.15 -3.24
C ARG A 176 9.83 9.68 -3.67
N VAL A 177 9.94 9.40 -4.96
CA VAL A 177 9.59 8.08 -5.53
C VAL A 177 10.44 6.96 -4.90
N VAL A 178 11.75 7.18 -4.76
CA VAL A 178 12.68 6.19 -4.19
C VAL A 178 12.28 5.79 -2.77
N SER A 179 12.11 6.76 -1.87
CA SER A 179 11.75 6.49 -0.48
C SER A 179 10.34 5.91 -0.34
N LEU A 180 9.38 6.39 -1.15
CA LEU A 180 8.02 5.88 -1.14
C LEU A 180 7.95 4.42 -1.58
N TYR A 181 8.56 4.08 -2.71
CA TYR A 181 8.47 2.74 -3.28
C TYR A 181 9.21 1.71 -2.43
N LEU A 182 10.43 2.04 -1.97
CA LEU A 182 11.15 1.17 -1.04
C LEU A 182 10.43 1.01 0.29
N GLY A 183 9.79 2.08 0.80
CA GLY A 183 8.96 2.01 2.00
C GLY A 183 7.79 1.05 1.83
N SER A 184 7.11 1.08 0.67
CA SER A 184 6.03 0.16 0.32
C SER A 184 6.52 -1.29 0.20
N ILE A 185 7.63 -1.54 -0.50
CA ILE A 185 8.20 -2.88 -0.65
C ILE A 185 8.60 -3.44 0.72
N ARG A 186 9.25 -2.65 1.58
CA ARG A 186 9.61 -3.06 2.94
C ARG A 186 8.39 -3.46 3.75
N HIS A 187 7.33 -2.65 3.68
CA HIS A 187 6.09 -2.96 4.38
C HIS A 187 5.46 -4.27 3.89
N LEU A 188 5.37 -4.47 2.58
CA LEU A 188 4.84 -5.71 1.99
C LEU A 188 5.71 -6.92 2.37
N PHE A 189 7.03 -6.77 2.41
CA PHE A 189 7.92 -7.84 2.85
C PHE A 189 7.69 -8.23 4.30
N ASN A 190 7.49 -7.25 5.19
CA ASN A 190 7.18 -7.50 6.59
C ASN A 190 5.80 -8.15 6.77
N GLU A 191 4.81 -7.76 5.96
CA GLU A 191 3.51 -8.43 5.94
C GLU A 191 3.62 -9.89 5.47
N ALA A 192 4.49 -10.18 4.49
CA ALA A 192 4.77 -11.56 4.09
C ALA A 192 5.40 -12.34 5.25
N LYS A 193 6.39 -11.78 5.95
CA LYS A 193 6.95 -12.40 7.16
C LYS A 193 5.87 -12.67 8.20
N ARG A 194 4.96 -11.73 8.45
CA ARG A 194 3.86 -11.87 9.41
C ARG A 194 2.87 -12.98 9.03
N GLN A 195 2.63 -13.17 7.74
CA GLN A 195 1.68 -14.19 7.25
C GLN A 195 2.29 -15.59 7.19
N TYR A 196 3.55 -15.71 6.77
CA TYR A 196 4.17 -17.01 6.51
C TYR A 196 5.03 -17.53 7.66
N ASN A 197 5.67 -16.66 8.45
CA ASN A 197 6.45 -17.12 9.60
C ASN A 197 5.55 -17.31 10.81
N ASP A 198 5.68 -18.47 11.45
CA ASP A 198 5.05 -18.77 12.74
C ASP A 198 6.17 -18.95 13.77
N TYR A 199 6.32 -17.94 14.63
CA TYR A 199 7.38 -17.87 15.65
C TYR A 199 7.09 -18.77 16.85
N ASP A 200 5.82 -19.02 17.18
CA ASP A 200 5.43 -19.86 18.31
C ASP A 200 5.78 -21.33 18.05
N ARG A 201 5.83 -21.73 16.78
CA ARG A 201 6.12 -23.11 16.33
C ARG A 201 7.48 -23.27 15.67
N ASP A 202 8.35 -22.27 15.78
CA ASP A 202 9.68 -22.21 15.11
C ASP A 202 9.63 -22.45 13.59
N MET A 203 8.50 -22.13 12.95
CA MET A 203 8.28 -22.29 11.52
C MET A 203 8.64 -21.00 10.79
N ILE A 204 9.93 -20.80 10.56
CA ILE A 204 10.45 -19.64 9.83
C ILE A 204 10.65 -19.97 8.35
N LEU A 205 9.79 -19.44 7.48
CA LEU A 205 9.84 -19.61 6.02
C LEU A 205 10.66 -18.52 5.32
N ILE A 206 10.61 -17.31 5.85
CA ILE A 206 11.33 -16.14 5.35
C ILE A 206 12.35 -15.75 6.44
N PRO A 207 13.56 -16.35 6.43
CA PRO A 207 14.51 -16.21 7.52
C PRO A 207 15.25 -14.86 7.49
N HIS A 208 15.53 -14.33 6.31
CA HIS A 208 16.28 -13.09 6.16
C HIS A 208 15.37 -11.89 5.96
N SER A 209 15.92 -10.70 6.19
CA SER A 209 15.30 -9.44 5.83
C SER A 209 16.35 -8.53 5.22
N PRO A 210 16.23 -8.17 3.93
CA PRO A 210 17.18 -7.25 3.29
C PRO A 210 17.08 -5.84 3.90
N PHE A 211 15.98 -5.55 4.61
CA PHE A 211 15.68 -4.22 5.17
C PHE A 211 16.29 -3.98 6.56
N ASP A 212 16.86 -4.99 7.21
CA ASP A 212 17.44 -4.86 8.54
C ASP A 212 18.70 -3.98 8.50
N ASN A 213 19.54 -4.19 7.48
CA ASN A 213 20.79 -3.44 7.28
C ASN A 213 20.68 -2.38 6.15
N PHE A 214 19.56 -2.34 5.43
CA PHE A 214 19.38 -1.43 4.31
C PHE A 214 18.70 -0.13 4.74
N LYS A 215 19.44 0.97 4.61
CA LYS A 215 18.92 2.31 4.89
C LYS A 215 18.19 2.86 3.67
N ILE A 216 16.87 2.97 3.76
CA ILE A 216 16.06 3.66 2.76
C ILE A 216 16.49 5.14 2.71
N PRO A 217 16.76 5.71 1.51
CA PRO A 217 17.15 7.10 1.38
C PRO A 217 16.15 8.04 2.07
N LYS A 218 16.67 9.00 2.86
CA LYS A 218 15.82 10.00 3.50
C LYS A 218 15.14 10.85 2.44
N GLN A 219 13.87 11.17 2.67
CA GLN A 219 13.14 12.08 1.83
C GLN A 219 13.79 13.48 1.91
N GLU A 220 14.11 14.06 0.75
CA GLU A 220 14.56 15.45 0.67
C GLU A 220 13.54 16.40 1.32
N ALA A 221 14.06 17.42 2.01
CA ALA A 221 13.24 18.48 2.57
C ALA A 221 12.38 19.09 1.47
N THR A 222 11.08 19.20 1.72
CA THR A 222 10.20 19.80 0.73
C THR A 222 10.50 21.28 0.63
N ARG A 223 10.72 21.79 -0.59
CA ARG A 223 10.94 23.21 -0.85
C ARG A 223 9.85 24.06 -0.19
N LYS A 224 10.22 25.23 0.34
CA LYS A 224 9.27 26.20 0.90
C LYS A 224 8.25 26.57 -0.18
N ARG A 225 6.98 26.34 0.13
CA ARG A 225 5.82 26.63 -0.75
C ARG A 225 5.01 27.83 -0.27
N ALA A 226 5.39 28.42 0.86
CA ALA A 226 4.73 29.60 1.37
C ALA A 226 4.93 30.76 0.39
N ILE A 227 3.83 31.43 0.08
CA ILE A 227 3.80 32.64 -0.73
C ILE A 227 3.93 33.86 0.17
N SER A 228 4.48 34.96 -0.35
CA SER A 228 4.59 36.22 0.40
C SER A 228 3.20 36.85 0.64
N ALA A 229 3.10 37.65 1.69
CA ALA A 229 1.87 38.41 1.97
C ALA A 229 1.51 39.36 0.81
N GLU A 230 2.52 39.93 0.14
CA GLU A 230 2.33 40.75 -1.06
C GLU A 230 1.67 39.97 -2.20
N LEU A 231 2.09 38.72 -2.42
CA LEU A 231 1.49 37.88 -3.44
C LEU A 231 0.05 37.49 -3.09
N ILE A 232 -0.25 37.24 -1.81
CA ILE A 232 -1.63 37.01 -1.34
C ILE A 232 -2.50 38.24 -1.64
N LYS A 233 -2.01 39.46 -1.34
CA LYS A 233 -2.70 40.72 -1.65
C LYS A 233 -2.94 40.88 -3.14
N LYS A 234 -1.94 40.57 -3.97
CA LYS A 234 -2.05 40.61 -5.43
C LYS A 234 -3.13 39.66 -5.94
N ILE A 235 -3.19 38.42 -5.42
CA ILE A 235 -4.24 37.44 -5.77
C ILE A 235 -5.64 37.94 -5.34
N TYR A 236 -5.76 38.50 -4.15
CA TYR A 236 -7.03 39.05 -3.66
C TYR A 236 -7.57 40.18 -4.56
N LYS A 237 -6.69 41.07 -5.03
CA LYS A 237 -7.02 42.20 -5.91
C LYS A 237 -7.33 41.83 -7.37
N LEU A 238 -7.10 40.59 -7.80
CA LEU A 238 -7.39 40.18 -9.18
C LEU A 238 -8.85 40.44 -9.56
N PRO A 239 -9.17 41.00 -10.73
CA PRO A 239 -10.55 41.25 -11.11
C PRO A 239 -11.31 39.94 -11.33
N TYR A 240 -12.58 39.90 -10.94
CA TYR A 240 -13.48 38.82 -11.36
C TYR A 240 -13.73 38.92 -12.86
N ARG A 241 -13.92 37.78 -13.53
CA ARG A 241 -14.28 37.73 -14.94
C ARG A 241 -15.79 37.78 -15.10
N TYR A 242 -16.24 38.59 -16.04
CA TYR A 242 -17.63 38.78 -16.40
C TYR A 242 -17.84 38.36 -17.86
N ASN A 243 -19.05 37.91 -18.19
CA ASN A 243 -19.42 37.61 -19.57
C ASN A 243 -19.75 38.92 -20.31
N SER A 244 -20.00 38.81 -21.62
CA SER A 244 -20.39 39.94 -22.47
C SER A 244 -21.67 40.66 -22.04
N ARG A 245 -22.47 40.07 -21.14
CA ARG A 245 -23.70 40.65 -20.58
C ARG A 245 -23.50 41.24 -19.18
N GLY A 246 -22.25 41.42 -18.74
CA GLY A 246 -21.93 41.97 -17.41
C GLY A 246 -22.20 41.03 -16.23
N LYS A 247 -22.59 39.77 -16.46
CA LYS A 247 -22.82 38.79 -15.40
C LYS A 247 -21.52 38.06 -15.04
N GLU A 248 -21.30 37.88 -13.75
CA GLU A 248 -20.11 37.18 -13.27
C GLU A 248 -20.04 35.73 -13.81
N ILE A 249 -18.87 35.35 -14.34
CA ILE A 249 -18.63 34.02 -14.88
C ILE A 249 -18.37 33.04 -13.74
N LYS A 250 -19.26 32.05 -13.57
CA LYS A 250 -19.05 30.90 -12.67
C LYS A 250 -18.04 29.88 -13.23
N GLY A 251 -16.83 30.35 -13.54
CA GLY A 251 -15.78 29.59 -14.23
C GLY A 251 -14.61 29.24 -13.32
N ARG A 252 -13.65 28.45 -13.86
CA ARG A 252 -12.47 27.98 -13.11
C ARG A 252 -11.63 29.11 -12.51
N TYR A 253 -11.57 30.27 -13.18
CA TYR A 253 -10.78 31.41 -12.73
C TYR A 253 -11.35 32.04 -11.44
N ASN A 254 -12.62 32.47 -11.47
CA ASN A 254 -13.28 33.08 -10.30
C ASN A 254 -13.34 32.08 -9.14
N LEU A 255 -13.72 30.82 -9.41
CA LEU A 255 -13.76 29.78 -8.38
C LEU A 255 -12.39 29.52 -7.74
N ALA A 256 -11.30 29.54 -8.52
CA ALA A 256 -9.95 29.37 -7.97
C ALA A 256 -9.56 30.53 -7.06
N LYS A 257 -9.95 31.76 -7.43
CA LYS A 257 -9.75 32.95 -6.59
C LYS A 257 -10.54 32.83 -5.29
N ASP A 258 -11.82 32.47 -5.34
CA ASP A 258 -12.66 32.29 -4.16
C ASP A 258 -12.11 31.21 -3.24
N CYS A 259 -11.80 30.02 -3.78
CA CYS A 259 -11.22 28.91 -3.02
C CYS A 259 -9.92 29.32 -2.32
N PHE A 260 -9.08 30.11 -2.99
CA PHE A 260 -7.82 30.60 -2.41
C PHE A 260 -8.07 31.55 -1.24
N ILE A 261 -8.94 32.56 -1.42
CA ILE A 261 -9.28 33.53 -0.39
C ILE A 261 -9.91 32.82 0.82
N MET A 262 -10.86 31.93 0.57
CA MET A 262 -11.53 31.13 1.60
C MET A 262 -10.56 30.25 2.37
N SER A 263 -9.67 29.52 1.66
CA SER A 263 -8.67 28.68 2.32
C SER A 263 -7.74 29.51 3.21
N PHE A 264 -7.29 30.67 2.74
CA PHE A 264 -6.42 31.56 3.53
C PHE A 264 -7.14 32.12 4.77
N CYS A 265 -8.33 32.71 4.59
CA CYS A 265 -9.11 33.32 5.67
C CYS A 265 -9.63 32.31 6.71
N LEU A 266 -9.85 31.05 6.30
CA LEU A 266 -10.25 29.96 7.17
C LEU A 266 -9.05 29.12 7.66
N ILE A 267 -7.91 29.77 7.91
CA ILE A 267 -6.73 29.17 8.57
C ILE A 267 -6.20 27.94 7.79
N GLY A 268 -6.17 28.03 6.47
CA GLY A 268 -5.69 26.97 5.59
C GLY A 268 -6.64 25.77 5.48
N MET A 269 -7.95 25.98 5.62
CA MET A 269 -8.95 24.93 5.40
C MET A 269 -8.79 24.32 4.01
N ASN A 270 -8.79 22.99 3.94
CA ASN A 270 -8.60 22.28 2.67
C ASN A 270 -9.89 22.30 1.85
N THR A 271 -9.78 22.24 0.52
CA THR A 271 -10.93 22.26 -0.40
C THR A 271 -11.91 21.11 -0.15
N ALA A 272 -11.42 19.90 0.17
CA ALA A 272 -12.29 18.79 0.53
C ALA A 272 -13.11 19.08 1.81
N ASP A 273 -12.49 19.77 2.77
CA ASP A 273 -13.17 20.15 4.01
C ASP A 273 -14.15 21.31 3.75
N LEU A 274 -13.78 22.30 2.91
CA LEU A 274 -14.67 23.37 2.46
C LEU A 274 -15.93 22.79 1.80
N TYR A 275 -15.75 21.80 0.93
CA TYR A 275 -16.85 21.12 0.24
C TYR A 275 -17.77 20.34 1.20
N ASN A 276 -17.19 19.64 2.19
CA ASN A 276 -17.94 18.82 3.14
C ASN A 276 -18.52 19.62 4.31
N CYS A 277 -18.21 20.90 4.43
CA CYS A 277 -18.59 21.74 5.56
C CYS A 277 -20.09 22.11 5.52
N LYS A 278 -20.85 21.59 6.48
CA LYS A 278 -22.31 21.79 6.54
C LYS A 278 -22.73 22.79 7.62
N GLU A 279 -21.97 22.91 8.70
CA GLU A 279 -22.36 23.69 9.88
C GLU A 279 -21.73 25.09 9.85
N LEU A 280 -22.57 26.11 9.92
CA LEU A 280 -22.20 27.50 10.19
C LEU A 280 -23.18 28.02 11.23
N ASP A 281 -22.68 28.37 12.40
CA ASP A 281 -23.50 28.85 13.50
C ASP A 281 -22.84 30.09 14.14
N TYR A 282 -23.60 31.17 14.29
CA TYR A 282 -23.12 32.49 14.77
C TYR A 282 -21.77 32.94 14.15
N GLY A 283 -21.59 32.73 12.84
CA GLY A 283 -20.35 33.08 12.14
C GLY A 283 -19.16 32.16 12.43
N VAL A 284 -19.39 30.98 13.00
CA VAL A 284 -18.38 29.95 13.26
C VAL A 284 -18.67 28.71 12.43
N ILE A 285 -17.70 28.31 11.62
CA ILE A 285 -17.72 27.07 10.87
C ILE A 285 -17.29 25.92 11.78
N THR A 286 -18.05 24.83 11.78
CA THR A 286 -17.67 23.57 12.43
C THR A 286 -17.55 22.46 11.38
N TYR A 287 -16.43 21.74 11.39
CA TYR A 287 -16.21 20.60 10.49
C TYR A 287 -15.28 19.55 11.08
N TYR A 288 -15.32 18.34 10.52
CA TYR A 288 -14.39 17.26 10.85
C TYR A 288 -13.38 17.11 9.72
N ARG A 289 -12.09 17.28 10.02
CA ARG A 289 -11.04 17.28 8.98
C ARG A 289 -10.93 15.91 8.30
N THR A 290 -11.33 15.84 7.03
CA THR A 290 -11.46 14.62 6.21
C THR A 290 -10.19 13.76 6.23
N LYS A 291 -9.02 14.40 6.20
CA LYS A 291 -7.72 13.71 6.16
C LYS A 291 -7.40 12.92 7.45
N THR A 292 -7.87 13.39 8.60
CA THR A 292 -7.42 12.91 9.92
C THR A 292 -8.55 12.41 10.80
N THR A 293 -9.80 12.63 10.40
CA THR A 293 -10.99 12.29 11.19
C THR A 293 -11.04 10.83 11.61
N SER A 294 -10.69 9.90 10.73
CA SER A 294 -10.74 8.46 11.01
C SER A 294 -9.62 7.94 11.90
N ARG A 295 -8.64 8.78 12.27
CA ARG A 295 -7.43 8.38 13.01
C ARG A 295 -7.30 9.05 14.37
N ARG A 296 -8.10 10.08 14.65
CA ARG A 296 -8.05 10.82 15.91
C ARG A 296 -9.29 10.51 16.74
N ASN A 297 -9.10 10.36 18.05
CA ASN A 297 -10.20 10.09 18.99
C ASN A 297 -11.23 11.22 19.01
N ASP A 298 -10.79 12.47 18.83
CA ASP A 298 -11.65 13.66 18.74
C ASP A 298 -12.32 13.86 17.37
N LYS A 299 -12.20 12.87 16.46
CA LYS A 299 -12.65 12.93 15.05
C LYS A 299 -12.07 14.10 14.25
N ALA A 300 -11.02 14.76 14.74
CA ALA A 300 -10.43 15.95 14.14
C ALA A 300 -11.42 17.11 13.95
N LYS A 301 -12.26 17.37 14.96
CA LYS A 301 -13.22 18.48 14.96
C LYS A 301 -12.48 19.84 14.95
N MET A 302 -12.92 20.74 14.08
CA MET A 302 -12.37 22.08 13.91
C MET A 302 -13.50 23.10 14.06
N LYS A 303 -13.22 24.22 14.72
CA LYS A 303 -14.10 25.38 14.82
C LYS A 303 -13.34 26.62 14.38
N VAL A 304 -13.84 27.32 13.36
CA VAL A 304 -13.15 28.50 12.79
C VAL A 304 -14.14 29.64 12.65
N LYS A 305 -13.85 30.77 13.28
CA LYS A 305 -14.63 32.00 13.11
C LYS A 305 -14.42 32.54 11.70
N VAL A 306 -15.51 32.76 10.97
CA VAL A 306 -15.48 33.28 9.61
C VAL A 306 -15.30 34.80 9.66
N PRO A 307 -14.26 35.34 9.00
CA PRO A 307 -14.14 36.78 8.85
C PRO A 307 -15.31 37.36 8.02
N ALA A 308 -15.82 38.53 8.42
CA ALA A 308 -16.94 39.19 7.75
C ALA A 308 -16.72 39.36 6.23
N LEU A 309 -15.48 39.67 5.83
CA LEU A 309 -15.05 39.81 4.43
C LEU A 309 -15.32 38.56 3.57
N THR A 310 -15.37 37.38 4.19
CA THR A 310 -15.53 36.10 3.50
C THR A 310 -16.90 35.47 3.67
N MET A 311 -17.82 36.12 4.40
CA MET A 311 -19.17 35.59 4.61
C MET A 311 -19.96 35.48 3.30
N SER A 312 -19.89 36.49 2.42
CA SER A 312 -20.54 36.48 1.11
C SER A 312 -19.99 35.38 0.18
N LEU A 313 -18.68 35.12 0.26
CA LEU A 313 -18.02 34.05 -0.49
C LEU A 313 -18.41 32.67 0.04
N PHE A 314 -18.56 32.52 1.36
CA PHE A 314 -18.95 31.26 1.97
C PHE A 314 -20.37 30.85 1.56
N GLU A 315 -21.31 31.79 1.59
CA GLU A 315 -22.67 31.57 1.09
C GLU A 315 -22.68 31.21 -0.41
N PHE A 316 -21.81 31.83 -1.22
CA PHE A 316 -21.69 31.48 -2.65
C PHE A 316 -21.14 30.06 -2.89
N VAL A 317 -20.18 29.62 -2.07
CA VAL A 317 -19.59 28.27 -2.13
C VAL A 317 -20.56 27.21 -1.59
N LYS A 318 -21.40 27.54 -0.59
CA LYS A 318 -22.47 26.67 -0.07
C LYS A 318 -23.72 26.66 -0.95
N MET A 319 -24.07 27.77 -1.60
CA MET A 319 -25.23 27.86 -2.46
C MET A 319 -25.08 26.83 -3.58
N LYS A 320 -26.06 25.93 -3.63
CA LYS A 320 -26.29 24.80 -4.53
C LYS A 320 -26.32 25.16 -6.04
N THR A 321 -25.38 25.96 -6.52
CA THR A 321 -25.25 26.43 -7.91
C THR A 321 -23.93 26.01 -8.55
N TYR A 322 -23.39 24.87 -8.14
CA TYR A 322 -22.56 24.01 -9.00
C TYR A 322 -23.21 22.65 -9.28
N ILE A 323 -24.45 22.45 -8.80
CA ILE A 323 -25.20 21.19 -8.89
C ILE A 323 -25.94 21.04 -10.23
N SER A 324 -26.10 22.09 -11.06
CA SER A 324 -26.71 21.95 -12.41
C SER A 324 -25.72 21.74 -13.57
N LEU A 325 -24.43 21.46 -13.29
CA LEU A 325 -23.50 20.91 -14.28
C LEU A 325 -23.29 19.40 -14.07
N ARG A 326 -24.42 18.68 -13.91
CA ARG A 326 -24.52 17.27 -14.29
C ARG A 326 -24.35 17.19 -15.82
N GLY A 327 -23.15 16.86 -16.26
CA GLY A 327 -22.86 16.53 -17.66
C GLY A 327 -21.40 16.17 -17.87
N MET A 328 -20.46 17.03 -17.47
CA MET A 328 -19.03 16.76 -17.61
C MET A 328 -18.17 17.32 -16.46
N ILE A 329 -18.54 18.46 -15.88
CA ILE A 329 -17.70 19.16 -14.89
C ILE A 329 -17.87 18.57 -13.48
N GLY A 330 -19.08 18.11 -13.13
CA GLY A 330 -19.30 17.35 -11.89
C GLY A 330 -18.55 16.01 -11.87
N LYS A 331 -18.44 15.32 -13.01
CA LYS A 331 -17.59 14.13 -13.14
C LYS A 331 -16.13 14.50 -12.94
N LEU A 332 -15.63 15.61 -13.49
CA LEU A 332 -14.23 16.01 -13.30
C LEU A 332 -13.94 16.46 -11.86
N PHE A 333 -14.85 17.19 -11.20
CA PHE A 333 -14.68 17.65 -9.81
C PHE A 333 -14.82 16.49 -8.81
N ILE A 334 -15.73 15.53 -9.06
CA ILE A 334 -15.80 14.26 -8.32
C ILE A 334 -14.61 13.37 -8.68
N ILE A 335 -14.07 13.37 -9.90
CA ILE A 335 -12.82 12.67 -10.22
C ILE A 335 -11.63 13.31 -9.48
N CYS A 336 -11.62 14.63 -9.29
CA CYS A 336 -10.62 15.37 -8.51
C CYS A 336 -10.76 15.18 -6.97
N ILE A 337 -11.96 14.85 -6.46
CA ILE A 337 -12.22 14.69 -5.02
C ILE A 337 -12.31 13.20 -4.60
N ALA A 338 -12.84 12.32 -5.44
CA ALA A 338 -13.09 10.90 -5.16
C ALA A 338 -11.92 9.98 -5.54
N ASN A 339 -11.01 10.42 -6.42
CA ASN A 339 -9.72 9.76 -6.51
C ASN A 339 -8.75 10.43 -5.53
N ASP A 340 -8.37 9.72 -4.48
CA ASP A 340 -7.11 9.96 -3.76
C ASP A 340 -5.87 9.86 -4.71
N LYS A 341 -6.07 9.62 -6.03
CA LYS A 341 -5.14 9.81 -7.16
C LYS A 341 -4.85 11.28 -7.47
N PHE A 342 -4.53 12.09 -6.46
CA PHE A 342 -3.81 13.34 -6.71
C PHE A 342 -2.35 12.99 -7.07
N CYS A 343 -2.16 12.53 -8.31
CA CYS A 343 -0.88 12.60 -8.96
C CYS A 343 -0.46 14.08 -8.90
N ILE A 344 0.79 14.32 -8.51
CA ILE A 344 1.40 15.64 -8.25
C ILE A 344 1.16 16.65 -9.41
N HIS A 345 0.78 16.16 -10.59
CA HIS A 345 0.36 16.90 -11.78
C HIS A 345 -0.88 17.80 -11.66
N GLU A 346 -1.79 17.60 -10.71
CA GLU A 346 -2.96 18.50 -10.54
C GLU A 346 -2.89 19.43 -9.34
N LYS A 347 -1.98 19.21 -8.38
CA LYS A 347 -1.55 20.34 -7.52
C LYS A 347 -0.96 21.45 -8.39
N LEU A 348 -0.35 21.02 -9.49
CA LEU A 348 0.15 21.82 -10.58
C LEU A 348 -0.94 22.53 -11.41
N SER A 349 -2.23 22.17 -11.42
CA SER A 349 -3.24 22.94 -12.16
C SER A 349 -3.69 24.17 -11.37
N ILE A 350 -3.88 24.03 -10.06
CA ILE A 350 -4.11 25.18 -9.14
C ILE A 350 -2.83 26.02 -9.00
N LEU A 351 -1.65 25.38 -8.94
CA LEU A 351 -0.36 26.09 -8.98
C LEU A 351 0.02 26.63 -10.38
N ASN A 352 -0.48 26.08 -11.50
CA ASN A 352 -0.26 26.63 -12.85
C ASN A 352 -1.22 27.77 -13.15
N VAL A 353 -2.45 27.73 -12.60
CA VAL A 353 -3.31 28.91 -12.54
C VAL A 353 -2.64 29.96 -11.65
N GLY A 354 -2.10 29.55 -10.49
CA GLY A 354 -1.26 30.37 -9.64
C GLY A 354 0.00 30.91 -10.33
N SER A 355 0.69 30.13 -11.16
CA SER A 355 1.91 30.57 -11.85
C SER A 355 1.62 31.46 -13.05
N LYS A 356 0.50 31.23 -13.77
CA LYS A 356 -0.02 32.16 -14.78
C LYS A 356 -0.54 33.47 -14.16
N ILE A 357 -1.05 33.41 -12.93
CA ILE A 357 -1.39 34.58 -12.13
C ILE A 357 -0.10 35.30 -11.69
N ILE A 358 0.93 34.58 -11.24
CA ILE A 358 2.22 35.13 -10.81
C ILE A 358 2.97 35.79 -11.99
N SER A 359 2.96 35.19 -13.18
CA SER A 359 3.61 35.77 -14.37
C SER A 359 2.91 37.01 -14.92
N ALA A 360 1.63 37.20 -14.60
CA ALA A 360 0.87 38.40 -14.98
C ALA A 360 1.02 39.56 -13.97
N VAL A 361 1.68 39.32 -12.84
CA VAL A 361 1.69 40.19 -11.66
C VAL A 361 3.10 40.75 -11.36
N THR A 362 4.10 40.39 -12.16
CA THR A 362 5.48 40.88 -12.06
C THR A 362 5.69 42.31 -12.58
N ASP A 363 4.67 42.98 -13.12
CA ASP A 363 4.84 44.29 -13.80
C ASP A 363 4.39 45.54 -13.02
N SER A 364 4.18 45.49 -11.71
CA SER A 364 4.00 46.76 -10.99
C SER A 364 4.40 46.70 -9.53
N ASN A 365 5.24 47.69 -9.20
CA ASN A 365 5.79 47.97 -7.90
C ASN A 365 4.79 48.69 -6.99
N TYR A 366 5.07 48.52 -5.69
CA TYR A 366 5.00 49.53 -4.63
C TYR A 366 3.86 49.55 -3.57
N TYR A 367 4.39 49.66 -2.34
CA TYR A 367 3.97 50.20 -1.04
C TYR A 367 2.82 49.59 -0.18
N TYR A 368 3.27 49.03 0.96
CA TYR A 368 2.84 49.02 2.38
C TYR A 368 1.36 49.07 2.80
N TRP A 369 1.00 48.16 3.74
CA TRP A 369 0.45 48.51 5.07
C TRP A 369 0.30 47.29 6.00
N HIS A 370 0.37 47.63 7.30
CA HIS A 370 0.46 46.84 8.53
C HIS A 370 -0.91 46.38 9.11
N ASN A 371 -0.83 45.37 9.98
CA ASN A 371 -1.78 44.94 11.03
C ASN A 371 -2.99 44.05 10.65
N LEU A 372 -2.83 42.73 10.89
CA LEU A 372 -3.90 41.79 11.23
C LEU A 372 -3.35 40.75 12.22
N LYS A 373 -3.78 40.83 13.49
CA LYS A 373 -3.53 39.81 14.53
C LYS A 373 -4.69 38.79 14.52
N PHE A 374 -4.37 37.50 14.44
CA PHE A 374 -5.34 36.40 14.53
C PHE A 374 -5.20 35.70 15.89
N THR A 375 -6.30 35.58 16.64
CA THR A 375 -6.35 34.85 17.92
C THR A 375 -7.03 33.50 17.70
N ILE A 376 -6.35 32.41 18.05
CA ILE A 376 -6.89 31.03 18.02
C ILE A 376 -7.27 30.67 19.46
N TYR A 377 -8.54 30.34 19.71
CA TYR A 377 -8.95 29.76 20.98
C TYR A 377 -8.85 28.23 20.91
N TYR A 378 -7.97 27.66 21.73
CA TYR A 378 -8.03 26.24 22.10
C TYR A 378 -8.87 26.13 23.38
N GLN A 379 -9.97 25.39 23.35
CA GLN A 379 -10.58 24.89 24.58
C GLN A 379 -9.85 23.60 24.97
N LYS A 380 -9.34 23.57 26.21
CA LYS A 380 -8.76 22.40 26.87
C LYS A 380 -9.80 21.32 27.13
#